data_AF-A0A2D7DG96-F1
#
_entry.id   AF-A0A2D7DG96-F1
#
_cell.length_a   1.000
_cell.length_b   1.000
_cell.length_c   1.000
_cell.angle_alpha   90.00
_cell.angle_beta   90.00
_cell.angle_gamma   90.00
#
_symmetry.space_group_name_H-M   'P 1'
#
loop_
_entity.id
_entity.type
_entity.pdbx_description
1 polymer ?
#
loop_
_entity_poly.entity_id
_entity_poly.type
_entity_poly.pdbx_seq_one_letter_code
_entity_poly.pdbx_strand_id
1 'polypeptide(L)'
;MTSWILEDGDGTEVSVSNAKEVKFVEGGGLDINWTDTDNGTDGDPYDLTFTVNAAQTGITSLLATDIKIGEDDQTKIDFETADTINFYAGNTKQLSLTDGALNIMAQGDLRLEDSSGGEYVALQAPSSLSSSYTLTLPADDGASSQILSTDGSGVLSWASVSTAGLTDGSVTTAKLADDAVTSAKLAHALDITTSVSVGGSSDGVAISQGAIALKNGGAQSRIDFYCESSNAHYTRVQAAAHSAYSGNITLTLPASTGTSGQAMVTDGSGNLSFATVEGAYSAWAIKAASDHPYTASHKDQLIINSASAFTVTLPAGSSGNTVIICNAGAGAVTIGRNGSEKINSAAEDGSLPQGNSVQLVYVDGTIGWFEI
;
A
#
# COMPACT_ATOMS: atom_id res chain seq x y z
N MET A 1 89.48 67.07 16.35
CA MET A 1 88.04 67.29 16.12
C MET A 1 87.65 68.53 16.94
N THR A 2 87.06 69.57 16.34
CA THR A 2 86.72 70.84 17.03
C THR A 2 85.32 70.83 17.66
N SER A 3 84.43 69.99 17.14
CA SER A 3 83.12 69.65 17.70
C SER A 3 82.72 68.27 17.20
N TRP A 4 82.06 67.48 18.06
CA TRP A 4 81.31 66.31 17.66
C TRP A 4 79.86 66.57 18.06
N ILE A 5 78.97 66.64 17.08
CA ILE A 5 77.57 66.98 17.27
C ILE A 5 76.75 65.83 16.71
N LEU A 6 75.75 65.37 17.46
CA LEU A 6 74.73 64.44 17.00
C LEU A 6 73.41 65.20 16.89
N GLU A 7 72.65 64.91 15.83
CA GLU A 7 71.33 65.47 15.58
C GLU A 7 70.36 64.31 15.36
N ASP A 8 69.18 64.34 15.98
CA ASP A 8 68.15 63.33 15.77
C ASP A 8 67.13 63.75 14.68
N GLY A 9 66.09 62.95 14.48
CA GLY A 9 65.10 63.17 13.43
C GLY A 9 64.21 64.41 13.61
N ASP A 10 64.20 65.04 14.79
CA ASP A 10 63.44 66.27 15.03
C ASP A 10 64.30 67.55 14.94
N GLY A 11 65.60 67.39 14.72
CA GLY A 11 66.57 68.47 14.54
C GLY A 11 67.25 68.93 15.83
N THR A 12 67.09 68.20 16.94
CA THR A 12 67.77 68.53 18.20
C THR A 12 69.25 68.19 18.15
N GLU A 13 70.13 69.19 18.32
CA GLU A 13 71.58 69.00 18.37
C GLU A 13 72.11 68.74 19.79
N VAL A 14 72.92 67.69 19.93
CA VAL A 14 73.69 67.38 21.14
C VAL A 14 75.18 67.47 20.84
N SER A 15 75.86 68.45 21.46
CA SER A 15 77.32 68.56 21.42
C SER A 15 77.96 67.58 22.42
N VAL A 16 78.72 66.63 21.90
CA VAL A 16 79.46 65.66 22.71
C VAL A 16 80.88 66.17 22.93
N SER A 17 81.16 66.59 24.17
CA SER A 17 82.45 67.13 24.59
C SER A 17 83.23 66.10 25.42
N ASN A 18 84.44 66.46 25.85
CA ASN A 18 85.30 65.56 26.63
C ASN A 18 84.56 64.95 27.84
N ALA A 19 84.65 63.63 27.99
CA ALA A 19 83.96 62.84 29.02
C ALA A 19 82.42 62.88 28.96
N LYS A 20 81.83 63.26 27.82
CA LYS A 20 80.42 63.01 27.51
C LYS A 20 80.31 61.78 26.61
N GLU A 21 79.28 60.99 26.86
CA GLU A 21 79.02 59.74 26.16
C GLU A 21 77.58 59.74 25.64
N VAL A 22 77.36 58.96 24.58
CA VAL A 22 76.05 58.77 23.97
C VAL A 22 75.73 57.28 24.10
N LYS A 23 74.54 56.98 24.61
CA LYS A 23 74.04 55.61 24.74
C LYS A 23 72.75 55.48 23.94
N PHE A 24 72.69 54.46 23.09
CA PHE A 24 71.41 53.98 22.58
C PHE A 24 70.67 53.25 23.71
N VAL A 25 69.40 53.59 23.93
CA VAL A 25 68.61 53.00 25.01
C VAL A 25 68.32 51.53 24.68
N GLU A 26 68.76 50.64 25.55
CA GLU A 26 68.45 49.21 25.50
C GLU A 26 67.14 48.93 26.28
N GLY A 27 66.40 47.91 25.86
CA GLY A 27 65.07 47.59 26.40
C GLY A 27 63.94 48.05 25.47
N GLY A 28 62.78 47.38 25.54
CA GLY A 28 61.64 47.68 24.66
C GLY A 28 61.68 47.05 23.27
N GLY A 29 62.61 46.12 23.01
CA GLY A 29 62.62 45.29 21.80
C GLY A 29 63.97 45.22 21.07
N LEU A 30 64.92 46.10 21.39
CA LEU A 30 66.27 46.09 20.85
C LEU A 30 67.30 45.78 21.95
N ASP A 31 68.30 44.99 21.58
CA ASP A 31 69.51 44.67 22.34
C ASP A 31 70.74 45.12 21.54
N ILE A 32 71.67 45.82 22.19
CA ILE A 32 72.78 46.53 21.53
C ILE A 32 74.07 46.21 22.24
N ASN A 33 75.01 45.53 21.59
CA ASN A 33 76.23 45.07 22.26
C ASN A 33 77.48 45.30 21.42
N TRP A 34 78.55 45.81 22.05
CA TRP A 34 79.90 45.81 21.48
C TRP A 34 80.47 44.39 21.59
N THR A 35 80.71 43.76 20.44
CA THR A 35 81.21 42.38 20.36
C THR A 35 82.72 42.32 20.14
N ASP A 36 83.32 43.39 19.63
CA ASP A 36 84.77 43.57 19.51
C ASP A 36 85.18 44.99 19.93
N THR A 37 86.14 45.09 20.84
CA THR A 37 86.67 46.35 21.40
C THR A 37 88.19 46.45 21.35
N ASP A 38 88.89 45.60 20.61
CA ASP A 38 90.33 45.38 20.85
C ASP A 38 91.25 46.44 20.23
N ASN A 39 91.06 46.88 18.98
CA ASN A 39 92.06 47.75 18.34
C ASN A 39 91.53 48.95 17.52
N GLY A 40 90.27 48.97 17.08
CA GLY A 40 89.65 50.14 16.41
C GLY A 40 90.42 50.69 15.21
N THR A 41 91.28 49.87 14.60
CA THR A 41 92.13 50.25 13.46
C THR A 41 91.41 49.96 12.15
N ASP A 42 91.97 50.44 11.04
CA ASP A 42 91.44 50.13 9.70
C ASP A 42 91.44 48.63 9.37
N GLY A 43 92.34 47.85 9.98
CA GLY A 43 92.40 46.39 9.82
C GLY A 43 91.59 45.60 10.86
N ASP A 44 91.08 46.27 11.88
CA ASP A 44 90.37 45.67 13.02
C ASP A 44 89.47 46.72 13.70
N PRO A 45 88.34 47.08 13.07
CA PRO A 45 87.40 48.06 13.61
C PRO A 45 86.60 47.48 14.78
N TYR A 46 86.05 48.33 15.64
CA TYR A 46 85.14 47.89 16.70
C TYR A 46 83.79 47.41 16.12
N ASP A 47 83.24 46.32 16.66
CA ASP A 47 81.96 45.75 16.23
C ASP A 47 80.83 46.10 17.19
N LEU A 48 79.81 46.81 16.70
CA LEU A 48 78.56 47.08 17.40
C LEU A 48 77.42 46.31 16.74
N THR A 49 76.77 45.44 17.51
CA THR A 49 75.62 44.65 17.04
C THR A 49 74.31 45.23 17.53
N PHE A 50 73.28 45.17 16.68
CA PHE A 50 71.90 45.49 17.01
C PHE A 50 71.06 44.24 16.75
N THR A 51 70.43 43.71 17.80
CA THR A 51 69.59 42.52 17.72
C THR A 51 68.16 42.86 18.13
N VAL A 52 67.18 42.37 17.39
CA VAL A 52 65.78 42.40 17.81
C VAL A 52 65.56 41.27 18.80
N ASN A 53 65.07 41.58 20.00
CA ASN A 53 64.82 40.57 21.02
C ASN A 53 63.85 39.51 20.49
N ALA A 54 64.11 38.24 20.81
CA ALA A 54 63.27 37.12 20.38
C ALA A 54 61.79 37.28 20.79
N ALA A 55 61.53 37.90 21.94
CA ALA A 55 60.19 38.26 22.38
C ALA A 55 59.95 39.77 22.20
N GLN A 56 58.98 40.12 21.36
CA GLN A 56 58.51 41.49 21.15
C GLN A 56 57.08 41.62 21.72
N THR A 57 56.95 42.01 22.99
CA THR A 57 55.64 42.07 23.68
C THR A 57 54.93 43.42 23.56
N GLY A 58 55.61 44.46 23.04
CA GLY A 58 55.06 45.81 22.89
C GLY A 58 54.40 46.10 21.54
N ILE A 59 54.48 45.18 20.57
CA ILE A 59 53.89 45.37 19.23
C ILE A 59 52.37 45.11 19.31
N THR A 60 51.57 46.14 19.12
CA THR A 60 50.10 46.05 19.13
C THR A 60 49.48 45.94 17.74
N SER A 61 50.21 46.33 16.70
CA SER A 61 49.77 46.23 15.30
C SER A 61 50.97 46.13 14.37
N LEU A 62 50.84 45.29 13.35
CA LEU A 62 51.71 45.32 12.19
C LEU A 62 50.87 45.89 11.04
N LEU A 63 51.10 47.15 10.69
CA LEU A 63 50.47 47.79 9.54
C LEU A 63 51.54 48.00 8.47
N ALA A 64 51.49 47.18 7.43
CA ALA A 64 52.28 47.34 6.23
C ALA A 64 51.39 47.04 5.02
N THR A 65 51.82 47.49 3.84
CA THR A 65 51.10 47.21 2.59
C THR A 65 51.01 45.71 2.31
N ASP A 66 52.02 44.95 2.72
CA ASP A 66 52.05 43.49 2.69
C ASP A 66 52.84 42.98 3.90
N ILE A 67 52.38 41.88 4.48
CA ILE A 67 53.02 41.21 5.61
C ILE A 67 53.07 39.72 5.26
N LYS A 68 54.23 39.10 5.47
CA LYS A 68 54.39 37.65 5.39
C LYS A 68 54.87 37.14 6.73
N ILE A 69 54.12 36.20 7.29
CA ILE A 69 54.44 35.56 8.57
C ILE A 69 54.63 34.07 8.30
N GLY A 70 55.87 33.61 8.28
CA GLY A 70 56.18 32.23 7.93
C GLY A 70 57.67 31.92 8.01
N GLU A 71 58.00 30.63 7.91
CA GLU A 71 59.39 30.16 7.85
C GLU A 71 60.02 30.47 6.48
N ASP A 72 59.26 30.22 5.41
CA ASP A 72 59.71 30.36 4.03
C ASP A 72 58.56 30.75 3.08
N ASP A 73 58.85 30.79 1.79
CA ASP A 73 57.84 31.10 0.77
C ASP A 73 56.78 30.00 0.60
N GLN A 74 56.99 28.79 1.13
CA GLN A 74 56.06 27.67 0.99
C GLN A 74 55.08 27.57 2.16
N THR A 75 55.49 28.03 3.34
CA THR A 75 54.77 27.91 4.62
C THR A 75 54.64 29.27 5.29
N LYS A 76 53.55 29.97 4.98
CA LYS A 76 53.34 31.36 5.40
C LYS A 76 51.87 31.75 5.49
N ILE A 77 51.58 32.74 6.31
CA ILE A 77 50.39 33.58 6.24
C ILE A 77 50.77 34.81 5.43
N ASP A 78 49.99 35.12 4.39
CA ASP A 78 50.30 36.15 3.40
C ASP A 78 49.08 37.07 3.20
N PHE A 79 49.32 38.38 3.22
CA PHE A 79 48.34 39.45 2.99
C PHE A 79 48.42 40.01 1.55
N GLU A 80 48.90 39.18 0.62
CA GLU A 80 49.13 39.36 -0.82
C GLU A 80 48.24 40.38 -1.57
N THR A 81 46.92 40.33 -1.39
CA THR A 81 45.97 41.26 -2.02
C THR A 81 45.07 41.91 -0.99
N ALA A 82 44.57 43.11 -1.31
CA ALA A 82 43.60 43.81 -0.46
C ALA A 82 42.43 42.90 -0.06
N ASP A 83 42.04 43.00 1.21
CA ASP A 83 40.91 42.28 1.80
C ASP A 83 41.00 40.74 1.71
N THR A 84 42.22 40.20 1.59
CA THR A 84 42.45 38.75 1.54
C THR A 84 43.57 38.32 2.49
N ILE A 85 43.37 37.19 3.17
CA ILE A 85 44.39 36.54 3.99
C ILE A 85 44.54 35.10 3.54
N ASN A 86 45.76 34.69 3.16
CA ASN A 86 46.04 33.36 2.63
C ASN A 86 46.95 32.58 3.58
N PHE A 87 46.62 31.31 3.81
CA PHE A 87 47.47 30.36 4.53
C PHE A 87 48.05 29.39 3.51
N TYR A 88 49.38 29.41 3.38
CA TYR A 88 50.14 28.58 2.46
C TYR A 88 50.78 27.38 3.18
N ALA A 89 50.72 26.23 2.52
CA ALA A 89 51.59 25.09 2.80
C ALA A 89 51.94 24.40 1.47
N GLY A 90 53.20 23.99 1.31
CA GLY A 90 53.67 23.35 0.08
C GLY A 90 53.46 24.24 -1.16
N ASN A 91 53.69 25.55 -1.02
CA ASN A 91 53.50 26.56 -2.07
C ASN A 91 52.07 26.64 -2.64
N THR A 92 51.08 26.15 -1.88
CA THR A 92 49.68 26.12 -2.28
C THR A 92 48.83 26.81 -1.23
N LYS A 93 47.87 27.64 -1.64
CA LYS A 93 46.84 28.19 -0.74
C LYS A 93 46.01 27.02 -0.22
N GLN A 94 46.05 26.76 1.07
CA GLN A 94 45.23 25.74 1.74
C GLN A 94 43.92 26.36 2.22
N LEU A 95 44.02 27.57 2.77
CA LEU A 95 42.90 28.34 3.29
C LEU A 95 43.02 29.80 2.83
N SER A 96 41.88 30.41 2.49
CA SER A 96 41.81 31.82 2.14
C SER A 96 40.58 32.48 2.78
N LEU A 97 40.79 33.61 3.44
CA LEU A 97 39.73 34.48 3.93
C LEU A 97 39.55 35.64 2.96
N THR A 98 38.38 35.73 2.33
CA THR A 98 38.07 36.79 1.36
C THR A 98 36.57 37.10 1.44
N ASP A 99 36.21 38.38 1.48
CA ASP A 99 34.81 38.85 1.45
C ASP A 99 33.90 38.17 2.50
N GLY A 100 34.43 37.98 3.72
CA GLY A 100 33.72 37.32 4.83
C GLY A 100 33.58 35.79 4.69
N ALA A 101 34.05 35.18 3.62
CA ALA A 101 34.04 33.74 3.41
C ALA A 101 35.36 33.07 3.83
N LEU A 102 35.25 31.88 4.41
CA LEU A 102 36.34 30.94 4.62
C LEU A 102 36.40 29.96 3.44
N ASN A 103 37.39 30.09 2.58
CA ASN A 103 37.57 29.24 1.41
C ASN A 103 38.58 28.13 1.72
N ILE A 104 38.14 26.88 1.66
CA ILE A 104 39.02 25.70 1.72
C ILE A 104 39.40 25.35 0.28
N MET A 105 40.68 25.55 -0.03
CA MET A 105 41.18 25.56 -1.41
C MET A 105 41.67 24.17 -1.83
N ALA A 106 41.99 24.01 -3.12
CA ALA A 106 42.61 22.80 -3.65
C ALA A 106 41.86 21.47 -3.37
N GLN A 107 40.52 21.53 -3.27
CA GLN A 107 39.67 20.37 -2.92
C GLN A 107 39.93 19.83 -1.51
N GLY A 108 40.46 20.66 -0.62
CA GLY A 108 40.53 20.36 0.80
C GLY A 108 39.14 20.25 1.44
N ASP A 109 39.10 19.63 2.61
CA ASP A 109 37.87 19.36 3.34
C ASP A 109 37.78 20.25 4.58
N LEU A 110 36.58 20.60 5.01
CA LEU A 110 36.36 20.98 6.41
C LEU A 110 36.36 19.68 7.24
N ARG A 111 37.35 19.49 8.10
CA ARG A 111 37.46 18.31 8.96
C ARG A 111 37.08 18.63 10.40
N LEU A 112 36.20 17.80 10.96
CA LEU A 112 35.84 17.78 12.37
C LEU A 112 36.51 16.55 13.00
N GLU A 113 37.67 16.78 13.60
CA GLU A 113 38.48 15.73 14.22
C GLU A 113 37.76 15.10 15.42
N ASP A 114 37.94 13.79 15.58
CA ASP A 114 37.48 13.05 16.75
C ASP A 114 38.37 13.33 17.98
N SER A 115 38.01 12.76 19.13
CA SER A 115 38.78 12.94 20.36
C SER A 115 40.13 12.20 20.38
N SER A 116 40.34 11.24 19.47
CA SER A 116 41.53 10.37 19.41
C SER A 116 42.69 11.01 18.65
N GLY A 117 42.37 11.93 17.72
CA GLY A 117 43.35 12.63 16.88
C GLY A 117 43.79 11.82 15.65
N GLY A 118 42.93 10.94 15.14
CA GLY A 118 43.21 10.10 13.96
C GLY A 118 42.05 9.96 12.98
N GLU A 119 40.82 10.16 13.44
CA GLU A 119 39.60 10.03 12.65
C GLU A 119 38.86 11.37 12.60
N TYR A 120 38.13 11.64 11.51
CA TYR A 120 37.36 12.87 11.35
C TYR A 120 36.08 12.66 10.53
N VAL A 121 35.12 13.58 10.69
CA VAL A 121 34.01 13.77 9.75
C VAL A 121 34.35 14.95 8.85
N ALA A 122 34.24 14.77 7.53
CA ALA A 122 34.61 15.79 6.55
C ALA A 122 33.43 16.26 5.70
N LEU A 123 33.44 17.55 5.37
CA LEU A 123 32.64 18.12 4.27
C LEU A 123 33.61 18.49 3.13
N GLN A 124 33.41 17.88 1.96
CA GLN A 124 34.28 18.02 0.79
C GLN A 124 33.46 18.45 -0.43
N ALA A 125 34.00 19.38 -1.22
CA ALA A 125 33.43 19.75 -2.51
C ALA A 125 33.68 18.65 -3.57
N PRO A 126 32.75 18.40 -4.52
CA PRO A 126 32.97 17.46 -5.60
C PRO A 126 34.22 17.78 -6.42
N SER A 127 34.85 16.76 -7.01
CA SER A 127 36.09 16.96 -7.75
C SER A 127 35.96 17.81 -9.01
N SER A 128 34.73 17.96 -9.51
CA SER A 128 34.35 18.87 -10.56
C SER A 128 32.94 19.41 -10.30
N LEU A 129 32.75 20.70 -10.51
CA LEU A 129 31.46 21.38 -10.44
C LEU A 129 31.24 22.17 -11.73
N SER A 130 30.07 22.04 -12.33
CA SER A 130 29.70 22.81 -13.53
C SER A 130 29.31 24.25 -13.18
N SER A 131 28.87 24.51 -11.95
CA SER A 131 28.52 25.83 -11.43
C SER A 131 28.59 25.81 -9.90
N SER A 132 28.89 26.97 -9.30
CA SER A 132 28.84 27.13 -7.85
C SER A 132 27.39 27.09 -7.36
N TYR A 133 27.17 26.47 -6.20
CA TYR A 133 25.90 26.52 -5.48
C TYR A 133 26.16 26.69 -3.99
N THR A 134 25.18 27.22 -3.27
CA THR A 134 25.21 27.34 -1.80
C THR A 134 24.06 26.51 -1.23
N LEU A 135 24.36 25.70 -0.21
CA LEU A 135 23.34 25.03 0.59
C LEU A 135 23.03 25.91 1.80
N THR A 136 21.85 26.52 1.83
CA THR A 136 21.38 27.36 2.93
C THR A 136 20.68 26.48 3.96
N LEU A 137 21.20 26.47 5.19
CA LEU A 137 20.61 25.68 6.30
C LEU A 137 19.28 26.29 6.78
N PRO A 138 18.39 25.48 7.39
CA PRO A 138 17.18 25.98 8.03
C PRO A 138 17.50 26.89 9.22
N ALA A 139 16.53 27.75 9.59
CA ALA A 139 16.69 28.67 10.73
C ALA A 139 16.56 28.00 12.11
N ASP A 140 16.12 26.74 12.16
CA ASP A 140 15.92 25.94 13.36
C ASP A 140 16.47 24.50 13.17
N ASP A 141 16.48 23.73 14.24
CA ASP A 141 16.95 22.33 14.30
C ASP A 141 15.87 21.29 13.95
N GLY A 142 14.67 21.74 13.56
CA GLY A 142 13.57 20.90 13.13
C GLY A 142 12.80 20.24 14.27
N ALA A 143 11.63 19.69 13.94
CA ALA A 143 10.85 18.86 14.85
C ALA A 143 11.32 17.39 14.81
N SER A 144 10.98 16.64 15.86
CA SER A 144 11.27 15.20 15.95
C SER A 144 10.85 14.47 14.67
N SER A 145 11.73 13.59 14.18
CA SER A 145 11.52 12.72 13.01
C SER A 145 11.40 13.44 11.65
N GLN A 146 11.66 14.75 11.58
CA GLN A 146 11.85 15.41 10.30
C GLN A 146 13.23 15.09 9.71
N ILE A 147 13.34 15.19 8.39
CA ILE A 147 14.58 15.01 7.65
C ILE A 147 14.99 16.33 6.98
N LEU A 148 16.30 16.56 6.85
CA LEU A 148 16.82 17.70 6.10
C LEU A 148 16.75 17.39 4.61
N SER A 149 15.96 18.16 3.86
CA SER A 149 15.75 17.99 2.43
C SER A 149 16.19 19.21 1.65
N THR A 150 16.74 18.99 0.44
CA THR A 150 17.00 20.05 -0.53
C THR A 150 15.79 20.27 -1.44
N ASP A 151 15.59 21.50 -1.88
CA ASP A 151 14.62 21.87 -2.93
C ASP A 151 15.21 21.78 -4.35
N GLY A 152 16.47 21.36 -4.48
CA GLY A 152 17.21 21.31 -5.75
C GLY A 152 17.74 22.66 -6.23
N SER A 153 17.48 23.75 -5.49
CA SER A 153 17.92 25.12 -5.80
C SER A 153 18.84 25.72 -4.72
N GLY A 154 19.25 24.90 -3.75
CA GLY A 154 20.21 25.27 -2.72
C GLY A 154 19.59 25.65 -1.37
N VAL A 155 18.28 25.55 -1.20
CA VAL A 155 17.65 25.74 0.11
C VAL A 155 17.42 24.40 0.76
N LEU A 156 17.89 24.25 2.00
CA LEU A 156 17.60 23.09 2.83
C LEU A 156 16.44 23.41 3.78
N SER A 157 15.55 22.45 3.98
CA SER A 157 14.38 22.59 4.87
C SER A 157 14.08 21.28 5.59
N TRP A 158 13.48 21.37 6.77
CA TRP A 158 12.97 20.20 7.50
C TRP A 158 11.64 19.74 6.89
N ALA A 159 11.61 18.51 6.41
CA ALA A 159 10.44 17.92 5.76
C ALA A 159 9.99 16.64 6.48
N SER A 160 8.68 16.39 6.46
CA SER A 160 8.13 15.06 6.75
C SER A 160 8.30 14.15 5.53
N VAL A 161 8.32 12.83 5.74
CA VAL A 161 8.34 11.86 4.64
C VAL A 161 7.07 12.01 3.81
N SER A 162 7.24 12.36 2.52
CA SER A 162 6.15 12.49 1.55
C SER A 162 5.98 11.19 0.74
N THR A 163 4.96 11.12 -0.10
CA THR A 163 4.75 9.99 -1.02
C THR A 163 5.93 9.77 -1.96
N ALA A 164 6.63 10.85 -2.38
CA ALA A 164 7.85 10.74 -3.17
C ALA A 164 9.00 10.07 -2.39
N GLY A 165 9.00 10.19 -1.06
CA GLY A 165 9.92 9.47 -0.18
C GLY A 165 9.56 7.99 0.05
N LEU A 166 8.38 7.56 -0.39
CA LEU A 166 7.92 6.16 -0.34
C LEU A 166 8.09 5.49 -1.71
N THR A 167 9.34 5.34 -2.16
CA THR A 167 9.66 4.62 -3.40
C THR A 167 9.31 3.13 -3.31
N ASP A 168 9.28 2.43 -4.45
CA ASP A 168 8.97 1.00 -4.47
C ASP A 168 9.90 0.20 -3.52
N GLY A 169 9.30 -0.71 -2.75
CA GLY A 169 9.99 -1.45 -1.69
C GLY A 169 10.34 -0.66 -0.41
N SER A 170 10.04 0.65 -0.34
CA SER A 170 10.32 1.45 0.87
C SER A 170 9.48 1.02 2.07
N VAL A 171 8.27 0.51 1.85
CA VAL A 171 7.43 -0.08 2.90
C VAL A 171 7.39 -1.58 2.71
N THR A 172 8.05 -2.32 3.61
CA THR A 172 8.06 -3.79 3.62
C THR A 172 7.14 -4.31 4.71
N THR A 173 6.82 -5.61 4.66
CA THR A 173 6.01 -6.26 5.69
C THR A 173 6.59 -6.07 7.09
N ALA A 174 7.90 -6.20 7.28
CA ALA A 174 8.54 -5.97 8.58
C ALA A 174 8.45 -4.53 9.10
N LYS A 175 8.23 -3.54 8.22
CA LYS A 175 8.04 -2.13 8.58
C LYS A 175 6.59 -1.82 8.98
N LEU A 176 5.66 -2.71 8.65
CA LEU A 176 4.27 -2.66 9.07
C LEU A 176 4.09 -3.69 10.18
N ALA A 177 4.11 -3.25 11.44
CA ALA A 177 3.76 -4.14 12.55
C ALA A 177 2.37 -4.77 12.33
N ASP A 178 2.12 -5.90 12.98
CA ASP A 178 0.80 -6.52 12.98
C ASP A 178 -0.27 -5.48 13.36
N ASP A 179 -1.36 -5.44 12.60
CA ASP A 179 -2.46 -4.47 12.71
C ASP A 179 -2.11 -2.99 12.48
N ALA A 180 -0.89 -2.65 12.03
CA ALA A 180 -0.52 -1.26 11.73
C ALA A 180 -1.39 -0.64 10.62
N VAL A 181 -1.87 -1.46 9.68
CA VAL A 181 -2.81 -1.06 8.63
C VAL A 181 -4.20 -1.62 8.95
N THR A 182 -4.99 -0.84 9.67
CA THR A 182 -6.37 -1.17 10.03
C THR A 182 -7.31 -1.01 8.83
N SER A 183 -8.50 -1.61 8.88
CA SER A 183 -9.54 -1.45 7.84
C SER A 183 -9.89 0.01 7.53
N ALA A 184 -9.87 0.91 8.52
CA ALA A 184 -10.08 2.35 8.30
C ALA A 184 -9.00 3.04 7.43
N LYS A 185 -7.81 2.43 7.32
CA LYS A 185 -6.68 2.91 6.50
C LYS A 185 -6.70 2.34 5.09
N LEU A 186 -7.49 1.29 4.86
CA LEU A 186 -7.72 0.70 3.54
C LEU A 186 -8.94 1.38 2.93
N ALA A 187 -8.78 2.05 1.80
CA ALA A 187 -9.85 2.80 1.15
C ALA A 187 -11.09 1.91 0.88
N HIS A 188 -12.27 2.53 0.81
CA HIS A 188 -13.58 1.88 0.66
C HIS A 188 -13.75 0.96 -0.57
N ALA A 189 -12.82 0.98 -1.53
CA ALA A 189 -12.78 0.11 -2.70
C ALA A 189 -11.41 -0.55 -2.80
N LEU A 190 -11.24 -1.67 -2.10
CA LEU A 190 -10.15 -2.60 -2.42
C LEU A 190 -10.50 -3.27 -3.76
N ASP A 191 -9.67 -3.08 -4.78
CA ASP A 191 -9.69 -3.97 -5.94
C ASP A 191 -8.92 -5.24 -5.58
N ILE A 192 -9.61 -6.38 -5.54
CA ILE A 192 -9.06 -7.65 -5.07
C ILE A 192 -8.63 -8.46 -6.30
N THR A 193 -7.40 -8.25 -6.76
CA THR A 193 -6.88 -8.95 -7.95
C THR A 193 -6.46 -10.40 -7.66
N THR A 194 -6.12 -10.75 -6.42
CA THR A 194 -5.62 -12.10 -6.06
C THR A 194 -6.42 -12.73 -4.92
N SER A 195 -6.34 -12.16 -3.71
CA SER A 195 -7.11 -12.62 -2.56
C SER A 195 -7.20 -11.55 -1.47
N VAL A 196 -8.35 -11.49 -0.79
CA VAL A 196 -8.47 -10.83 0.52
C VAL A 196 -9.03 -11.84 1.50
N SER A 197 -8.35 -11.99 2.64
CA SER A 197 -8.90 -12.62 3.84
C SER A 197 -9.26 -11.54 4.85
N VAL A 198 -10.55 -11.37 5.15
CA VAL A 198 -10.98 -10.52 6.27
C VAL A 198 -11.21 -11.42 7.47
N GLY A 199 -10.36 -11.32 8.50
CA GLY A 199 -10.46 -12.09 9.75
C GLY A 199 -9.43 -13.21 9.97
N GLY A 200 -8.41 -13.32 9.11
CA GLY A 200 -7.36 -14.35 9.22
C GLY A 200 -7.68 -15.64 8.45
N SER A 201 -6.74 -16.59 8.40
CA SER A 201 -6.83 -17.79 7.55
C SER A 201 -7.92 -18.80 7.98
N SER A 202 -8.26 -18.78 9.28
CA SER A 202 -9.21 -19.71 9.92
C SER A 202 -10.59 -19.08 10.17
N ASP A 203 -10.67 -17.76 10.34
CA ASP A 203 -11.84 -17.07 10.90
C ASP A 203 -12.26 -15.87 10.05
N GLY A 204 -12.77 -16.10 8.84
CA GLY A 204 -13.03 -14.97 7.95
C GLY A 204 -13.73 -15.26 6.63
N VAL A 205 -13.90 -14.18 5.86
CA VAL A 205 -14.29 -14.24 4.44
C VAL A 205 -13.02 -14.28 3.61
N ALA A 206 -12.80 -15.38 2.90
CA ALA A 206 -11.76 -15.47 1.89
C ALA A 206 -12.40 -15.35 0.51
N ILE A 207 -12.05 -14.30 -0.22
CA ILE A 207 -12.43 -14.10 -1.62
C ILE A 207 -11.20 -14.40 -2.47
N SER A 208 -11.29 -15.41 -3.34
CA SER A 208 -10.27 -15.79 -4.31
C SER A 208 -10.91 -15.88 -5.69
N GLN A 209 -10.16 -15.65 -6.77
CA GLN A 209 -10.63 -15.48 -8.17
C GLN A 209 -11.95 -16.17 -8.57
N GLY A 210 -12.23 -17.41 -8.12
CA GLY A 210 -13.48 -18.13 -8.38
C GLY A 210 -14.25 -18.67 -7.15
N ALA A 211 -13.83 -18.37 -5.92
CA ALA A 211 -14.46 -18.91 -4.71
C ALA A 211 -14.62 -17.87 -3.60
N ILE A 212 -15.76 -17.93 -2.92
CA ILE A 212 -16.02 -17.23 -1.67
C ILE A 212 -16.13 -18.28 -0.56
N ALA A 213 -15.15 -18.33 0.34
CA ALA A 213 -15.20 -19.21 1.51
C ALA A 213 -15.56 -18.39 2.77
N LEU A 214 -16.66 -18.76 3.42
CA LEU A 214 -17.14 -18.17 4.67
C LEU A 214 -16.77 -19.12 5.82
N LYS A 215 -15.66 -18.85 6.51
CA LYS A 215 -15.20 -19.67 7.64
C LYS A 215 -15.55 -19.02 8.99
N ASN A 216 -15.71 -19.85 10.01
CA ASN A 216 -15.93 -19.41 11.38
C ASN A 216 -15.20 -20.37 12.33
N GLY A 217 -14.74 -19.85 13.47
CA GLY A 217 -14.18 -20.63 14.58
C GLY A 217 -15.19 -20.93 15.68
N GLY A 218 -16.49 -20.87 15.39
CA GLY A 218 -17.58 -20.94 16.38
C GLY A 218 -18.89 -21.46 15.80
N ALA A 219 -19.90 -20.60 15.73
CA ALA A 219 -21.24 -20.95 15.23
C ALA A 219 -21.31 -20.91 13.69
N GLN A 220 -22.26 -21.65 13.11
CA GLN A 220 -22.44 -21.85 11.65
C GLN A 220 -22.27 -20.57 10.81
N SER A 221 -21.51 -20.69 9.72
CA SER A 221 -21.39 -19.66 8.69
C SER A 221 -22.73 -19.41 8.00
N ARG A 222 -22.97 -18.16 7.60
CA ARG A 222 -24.21 -17.73 6.95
C ARG A 222 -24.02 -16.52 6.05
N ILE A 223 -24.98 -16.30 5.17
CA ILE A 223 -25.20 -15.07 4.42
C ILE A 223 -26.59 -14.54 4.80
N ASP A 224 -26.65 -13.29 5.26
CA ASP A 224 -27.89 -12.59 5.61
C ASP A 224 -28.20 -11.51 4.54
N PHE A 225 -29.30 -11.67 3.81
CA PHE A 225 -29.81 -10.71 2.83
C PHE A 225 -30.84 -9.79 3.49
N TYR A 226 -30.42 -8.61 3.91
CA TYR A 226 -31.28 -7.66 4.63
C TYR A 226 -32.27 -6.93 3.69
N CYS A 227 -33.45 -6.57 4.22
CA CYS A 227 -34.41 -5.73 3.51
C CYS A 227 -33.97 -4.26 3.48
N GLU A 228 -34.52 -3.50 2.53
CA GLU A 228 -34.19 -2.10 2.26
C GLU A 228 -34.71 -1.11 3.32
N SER A 229 -35.63 -1.55 4.19
CA SER A 229 -36.19 -0.72 5.25
C SER A 229 -35.40 -0.88 6.54
N SER A 230 -34.42 0.00 6.73
CA SER A 230 -33.55 0.06 7.91
C SER A 230 -32.80 -1.23 8.24
N ASN A 231 -32.67 -2.16 7.29
CA ASN A 231 -32.14 -3.51 7.52
C ASN A 231 -32.84 -4.24 8.68
N ALA A 232 -34.15 -4.03 8.88
CA ALA A 232 -34.88 -4.57 10.02
C ALA A 232 -35.03 -6.11 9.95
N HIS A 233 -35.12 -6.67 8.74
CA HIS A 233 -35.32 -8.11 8.50
C HIS A 233 -34.24 -8.64 7.55
N TYR A 234 -34.02 -9.96 7.55
CA TYR A 234 -33.15 -10.64 6.60
C TYR A 234 -33.71 -11.99 6.12
N THR A 235 -33.32 -12.41 4.93
CA THR A 235 -33.41 -13.79 4.44
C THR A 235 -32.03 -14.44 4.56
N ARG A 236 -31.94 -15.67 5.07
CA ARG A 236 -30.67 -16.32 5.38
C ARG A 236 -30.41 -17.58 4.57
N VAL A 237 -29.18 -17.72 4.11
CA VAL A 237 -28.58 -19.01 3.73
C VAL A 237 -27.56 -19.39 4.81
N GLN A 238 -27.73 -20.53 5.47
CA GLN A 238 -26.91 -20.95 6.62
C GLN A 238 -26.40 -22.38 6.45
N ALA A 239 -25.15 -22.62 6.85
CA ALA A 239 -24.61 -23.98 6.97
C ALA A 239 -25.37 -24.78 8.05
N ALA A 240 -25.46 -26.10 7.92
CA ALA A 240 -25.95 -26.97 8.98
C ALA A 240 -24.94 -27.05 10.15
N ALA A 241 -25.37 -27.55 11.31
CA ALA A 241 -24.47 -27.72 12.44
C ALA A 241 -23.37 -28.74 12.09
N HIS A 242 -22.17 -28.57 12.63
CA HIS A 242 -21.02 -29.43 12.29
C HIS A 242 -21.34 -30.92 12.48
N SER A 243 -22.06 -31.28 13.56
CA SER A 243 -22.46 -32.65 13.87
C SER A 243 -23.43 -33.29 12.88
N ALA A 244 -24.02 -32.52 11.96
CA ALA A 244 -24.92 -33.04 10.93
C ALA A 244 -24.19 -33.46 9.64
N TYR A 245 -22.90 -33.14 9.50
CA TYR A 245 -22.12 -33.45 8.31
C TYR A 245 -21.38 -34.78 8.43
N SER A 246 -21.46 -35.61 7.40
CA SER A 246 -20.56 -36.75 7.17
C SER A 246 -19.50 -36.45 6.09
N GLY A 247 -19.51 -35.23 5.55
CA GLY A 247 -18.67 -34.76 4.46
C GLY A 247 -19.13 -33.39 3.96
N ASN A 248 -18.47 -32.87 2.93
CA ASN A 248 -18.83 -31.59 2.31
C ASN A 248 -20.10 -31.75 1.46
N ILE A 249 -20.99 -30.76 1.52
CA ILE A 249 -22.21 -30.70 0.71
C ILE A 249 -22.02 -29.67 -0.40
N THR A 250 -22.26 -30.09 -1.64
CA THR A 250 -22.19 -29.23 -2.82
C THR A 250 -23.54 -29.26 -3.53
N LEU A 251 -24.09 -28.08 -3.82
CA LEU A 251 -25.24 -27.91 -4.70
C LEU A 251 -24.80 -27.25 -6.00
N THR A 252 -24.90 -27.97 -7.11
CA THR A 252 -24.57 -27.47 -8.46
C THR A 252 -25.81 -26.87 -9.09
N LEU A 253 -25.77 -25.57 -9.40
CA LEU A 253 -26.89 -24.87 -10.05
C LEU A 253 -27.10 -25.34 -11.51
N PRO A 254 -28.34 -25.29 -12.02
CA PRO A 254 -28.63 -25.60 -13.41
C PRO A 254 -28.08 -24.52 -14.36
N ALA A 255 -27.81 -24.90 -15.61
CA ALA A 255 -27.31 -23.99 -16.66
C ALA A 255 -28.40 -23.13 -17.33
N SER A 256 -29.66 -23.26 -16.90
CA SER A 256 -30.80 -22.47 -17.40
C SER A 256 -31.65 -21.98 -16.22
N THR A 257 -32.56 -21.03 -16.47
CA THR A 257 -33.49 -20.49 -15.47
C THR A 257 -34.80 -21.28 -15.36
N GLY A 258 -34.92 -22.42 -16.07
CA GLY A 258 -36.18 -23.16 -16.19
C GLY A 258 -37.24 -22.45 -17.03
N THR A 259 -38.44 -23.02 -17.06
CA THR A 259 -39.65 -22.44 -17.66
C THR A 259 -40.77 -22.29 -16.63
N SER A 260 -41.82 -21.53 -16.98
CA SER A 260 -42.99 -21.35 -16.12
C SER A 260 -43.60 -22.70 -15.71
N GLY A 261 -43.96 -22.82 -14.43
CA GLY A 261 -44.51 -24.06 -13.86
C GLY A 261 -43.44 -25.08 -13.41
N GLN A 262 -42.16 -24.74 -13.48
CA GLN A 262 -41.08 -25.57 -12.95
C GLN A 262 -40.59 -25.10 -11.57
N ALA A 263 -40.11 -26.04 -10.77
CA ALA A 263 -39.41 -25.79 -9.51
C ALA A 263 -37.97 -26.32 -9.59
N MET A 264 -37.07 -25.68 -8.85
CA MET A 264 -35.72 -26.21 -8.66
C MET A 264 -35.79 -27.40 -7.70
N VAL A 265 -35.35 -28.56 -8.15
CA VAL A 265 -35.34 -29.81 -7.39
C VAL A 265 -33.91 -30.33 -7.30
N THR A 266 -33.63 -31.10 -6.25
CA THR A 266 -32.37 -31.83 -6.11
C THR A 266 -32.57 -33.29 -6.49
N ASP A 267 -31.55 -33.89 -7.10
CA ASP A 267 -31.47 -35.34 -7.33
C ASP A 267 -31.03 -36.13 -6.08
N GLY A 268 -30.82 -35.47 -4.94
CA GLY A 268 -30.30 -36.07 -3.71
C GLY A 268 -28.79 -36.32 -3.72
N SER A 269 -28.10 -36.06 -4.83
CA SER A 269 -26.65 -36.20 -5.01
C SER A 269 -25.92 -34.86 -5.20
N GLY A 270 -26.66 -33.75 -5.08
CA GLY A 270 -26.12 -32.39 -5.12
C GLY A 270 -26.30 -31.67 -6.45
N ASN A 271 -26.93 -32.27 -7.46
CA ASN A 271 -27.27 -31.52 -8.68
C ASN A 271 -28.67 -30.93 -8.55
N LEU A 272 -28.78 -29.65 -8.91
CA LEU A 272 -30.06 -28.95 -8.97
C LEU A 272 -30.52 -28.87 -10.44
N SER A 273 -31.80 -29.14 -10.68
CA SER A 273 -32.43 -29.03 -12.00
C SER A 273 -33.83 -28.45 -11.89
N PHE A 274 -34.36 -27.91 -12.99
CA PHE A 274 -35.76 -27.48 -13.05
C PHE A 274 -36.64 -28.64 -13.50
N ALA A 275 -37.66 -28.97 -12.71
CA ALA A 275 -38.64 -30.01 -13.01
C ALA A 275 -40.05 -29.42 -12.99
N THR A 276 -40.92 -29.89 -13.89
CA THR A 276 -42.33 -29.51 -13.91
C THR A 276 -42.99 -29.88 -12.59
N VAL A 277 -43.67 -28.92 -11.98
CA VAL A 277 -44.51 -29.17 -10.81
C VAL A 277 -45.83 -29.72 -11.33
N GLU A 278 -45.99 -31.05 -11.35
CA GLU A 278 -47.27 -31.68 -11.70
C GLU A 278 -48.19 -31.78 -10.47
N GLY A 279 -49.48 -31.55 -10.70
CA GLY A 279 -50.51 -31.83 -9.70
C GLY A 279 -50.73 -33.34 -9.50
N ALA A 280 -51.41 -33.70 -8.41
CA ALA A 280 -51.88 -35.07 -8.19
C ALA A 280 -52.82 -35.55 -9.30
N TYR A 281 -53.58 -34.62 -9.90
CA TYR A 281 -54.48 -34.83 -11.04
C TYR A 281 -54.20 -33.82 -12.16
N SER A 282 -54.57 -34.12 -13.40
CA SER A 282 -54.60 -33.12 -14.49
C SER A 282 -55.74 -32.12 -14.27
N ALA A 283 -55.70 -30.93 -14.87
CA ALA A 283 -56.79 -29.97 -14.72
C ALA A 283 -58.13 -30.53 -15.25
N TRP A 284 -59.25 -30.09 -14.67
CA TRP A 284 -60.58 -30.47 -15.17
C TRP A 284 -60.76 -30.10 -16.64
N ALA A 285 -61.01 -31.10 -17.49
CA ALA A 285 -61.25 -30.94 -18.91
C ALA A 285 -62.71 -31.24 -19.25
N ILE A 286 -63.38 -30.30 -19.92
CA ILE A 286 -64.72 -30.52 -20.46
C ILE A 286 -64.57 -31.11 -21.87
N LYS A 287 -65.19 -32.27 -22.12
CA LYS A 287 -65.24 -32.93 -23.42
C LYS A 287 -66.64 -32.81 -24.00
N ALA A 288 -66.76 -32.22 -25.18
CA ALA A 288 -68.01 -32.03 -25.90
C ALA A 288 -68.17 -33.09 -27.00
N ALA A 289 -69.31 -33.08 -27.70
CA ALA A 289 -69.57 -34.04 -28.79
C ALA A 289 -68.48 -34.07 -29.88
N SER A 290 -67.75 -32.97 -30.09
CA SER A 290 -66.62 -32.89 -31.03
C SER A 290 -65.39 -33.70 -30.62
N ASP A 291 -65.29 -34.08 -29.34
CA ASP A 291 -64.19 -34.86 -28.80
C ASP A 291 -64.46 -36.37 -28.82
N HIS A 292 -65.57 -36.81 -29.44
CA HIS A 292 -65.99 -38.22 -29.46
C HIS A 292 -65.31 -39.01 -30.60
N PRO A 293 -64.73 -40.20 -30.34
CA PRO A 293 -64.41 -40.79 -29.03
C PRO A 293 -63.16 -40.19 -28.40
N TYR A 294 -63.04 -40.26 -27.06
CA TYR A 294 -61.85 -39.76 -26.33
C TYR A 294 -61.14 -40.89 -25.58
N THR A 295 -59.81 -40.93 -25.65
CA THR A 295 -58.99 -41.81 -24.81
C THR A 295 -58.42 -41.01 -23.64
N ALA A 296 -58.80 -41.39 -22.41
CA ALA A 296 -58.31 -40.77 -21.20
C ALA A 296 -56.84 -41.10 -20.94
N SER A 297 -56.15 -40.21 -20.21
CA SER A 297 -54.80 -40.37 -19.71
C SER A 297 -54.79 -40.60 -18.19
N HIS A 298 -53.70 -41.16 -17.65
CA HIS A 298 -53.51 -41.21 -16.20
C HIS A 298 -53.67 -39.81 -15.60
N LYS A 299 -54.38 -39.72 -14.47
CA LYS A 299 -54.71 -38.50 -13.72
C LYS A 299 -55.80 -37.61 -14.32
N ASP A 300 -56.43 -38.03 -15.41
CA ASP A 300 -57.45 -37.22 -16.06
C ASP A 300 -58.65 -36.92 -15.16
N GLN A 301 -59.12 -35.67 -15.22
CA GLN A 301 -60.37 -35.22 -14.62
C GLN A 301 -61.29 -34.71 -15.73
N LEU A 302 -62.31 -35.50 -16.08
CA LEU A 302 -63.12 -35.28 -17.27
C LEU A 302 -64.57 -34.94 -16.92
N ILE A 303 -65.11 -33.91 -17.57
CA ILE A 303 -66.54 -33.61 -17.59
C ILE A 303 -67.03 -33.84 -19.02
N ILE A 304 -67.81 -34.90 -19.24
CA ILE A 304 -68.38 -35.21 -20.54
C ILE A 304 -69.71 -34.46 -20.67
N ASN A 305 -69.77 -33.54 -21.64
CA ASN A 305 -70.93 -32.71 -21.93
C ASN A 305 -71.36 -32.90 -23.38
N SER A 306 -71.93 -34.07 -23.69
CA SER A 306 -72.45 -34.42 -25.00
C SER A 306 -73.94 -34.74 -24.92
N ALA A 307 -74.74 -34.24 -25.86
CA ALA A 307 -76.15 -34.61 -26.00
C ALA A 307 -76.34 -36.00 -26.63
N SER A 308 -75.34 -36.48 -27.37
CA SER A 308 -75.28 -37.80 -27.99
C SER A 308 -74.42 -38.75 -27.16
N ALA A 309 -74.60 -40.06 -27.34
CA ALA A 309 -73.76 -41.07 -26.68
C ALA A 309 -72.27 -40.79 -26.90
N PHE A 310 -71.47 -40.95 -25.84
CA PHE A 310 -70.05 -40.61 -25.85
C PHE A 310 -69.22 -41.73 -25.23
N THR A 311 -68.12 -42.14 -25.87
CA THR A 311 -67.21 -43.17 -25.40
C THR A 311 -65.93 -42.53 -24.88
N VAL A 312 -65.59 -42.81 -23.62
CA VAL A 312 -64.29 -42.53 -23.02
C VAL A 312 -63.55 -43.86 -22.86
N THR A 313 -62.50 -44.08 -23.64
CA THR A 313 -61.63 -45.25 -23.49
C THR A 313 -60.61 -45.00 -22.38
N LEU A 314 -60.47 -45.93 -21.44
CA LEU A 314 -59.49 -45.83 -20.36
C LEU A 314 -58.03 -45.91 -20.89
N PRO A 315 -57.03 -45.29 -20.22
CA PRO A 315 -55.64 -45.48 -20.59
C PRO A 315 -55.20 -46.93 -20.34
N ALA A 316 -54.06 -47.33 -20.91
CA ALA A 316 -53.44 -48.60 -20.53
C ALA A 316 -53.13 -48.59 -19.02
N GLY A 317 -53.53 -49.65 -18.34
CA GLY A 317 -53.47 -49.79 -16.90
C GLY A 317 -52.07 -50.08 -16.39
N SER A 318 -51.62 -49.25 -15.44
CA SER A 318 -50.52 -49.51 -14.52
C SER A 318 -51.04 -49.33 -13.10
N SER A 319 -50.54 -50.10 -12.14
CA SER A 319 -51.04 -50.04 -10.75
C SER A 319 -51.01 -48.60 -10.21
N GLY A 320 -52.15 -48.12 -9.73
CA GLY A 320 -52.33 -46.76 -9.24
C GLY A 320 -52.71 -45.72 -10.30
N ASN A 321 -52.81 -46.10 -11.58
CA ASN A 321 -53.35 -45.19 -12.59
C ASN A 321 -54.81 -44.84 -12.24
N THR A 322 -55.17 -43.56 -12.28
CA THR A 322 -56.54 -43.11 -11.98
C THR A 322 -57.12 -42.21 -13.08
N VAL A 323 -58.44 -42.22 -13.24
CA VAL A 323 -59.22 -41.31 -14.10
C VAL A 323 -60.51 -40.97 -13.38
N ILE A 324 -60.92 -39.70 -13.41
CA ILE A 324 -62.23 -39.22 -12.93
C ILE A 324 -63.07 -38.85 -14.14
N ILE A 325 -64.29 -39.36 -14.22
CA ILE A 325 -65.23 -39.10 -15.32
C ILE A 325 -66.57 -38.69 -14.74
N CYS A 326 -67.06 -37.51 -15.11
CA CYS A 326 -68.38 -37.01 -14.79
C CYS A 326 -69.21 -36.91 -16.08
N ASN A 327 -70.43 -37.45 -16.10
CA ASN A 327 -71.36 -37.23 -17.21
C ASN A 327 -72.34 -36.08 -16.90
N ALA A 328 -72.09 -34.91 -17.48
CA ALA A 328 -72.98 -33.75 -17.39
C ALA A 328 -73.97 -33.66 -18.58
N GLY A 329 -73.66 -34.33 -19.70
CA GLY A 329 -74.47 -34.30 -20.92
C GLY A 329 -75.66 -35.26 -20.90
N ALA A 330 -76.61 -35.06 -21.83
CA ALA A 330 -77.80 -35.92 -21.95
C ALA A 330 -77.49 -37.30 -22.58
N GLY A 331 -76.38 -37.43 -23.30
CA GLY A 331 -75.94 -38.70 -23.87
C GLY A 331 -75.36 -39.62 -22.82
N ALA A 332 -75.66 -40.92 -22.90
CA ALA A 332 -75.02 -41.92 -22.06
C ALA A 332 -73.51 -41.97 -22.35
N VAL A 333 -72.69 -41.99 -21.30
CA VAL A 333 -71.24 -42.14 -21.44
C VAL A 333 -70.88 -43.62 -21.30
N THR A 334 -70.24 -44.18 -22.32
CA THR A 334 -69.62 -45.50 -22.27
C THR A 334 -68.19 -45.36 -21.78
N ILE A 335 -67.85 -46.06 -20.71
CA ILE A 335 -66.47 -46.19 -20.22
C ILE A 335 -65.87 -47.41 -20.94
N GLY A 336 -65.18 -47.15 -22.04
CA GLY A 336 -64.58 -48.15 -22.90
C GLY A 336 -63.33 -48.76 -22.28
N ARG A 337 -63.20 -50.08 -22.37
CA ARG A 337 -61.98 -50.79 -21.94
C ARG A 337 -60.83 -50.56 -22.90
N ASN A 338 -59.61 -50.54 -22.38
CA ASN A 338 -58.41 -50.58 -23.21
C ASN A 338 -58.02 -52.04 -23.48
N GLY A 339 -58.26 -52.51 -24.70
CA GLY A 339 -57.96 -53.91 -25.08
C GLY A 339 -58.73 -54.91 -24.22
N SER A 340 -58.01 -55.79 -23.51
CA SER A 340 -58.60 -56.84 -22.66
C SER A 340 -58.69 -56.49 -21.18
N GLU A 341 -58.37 -55.25 -20.78
CA GLU A 341 -58.46 -54.80 -19.40
C GLU A 341 -59.90 -54.81 -18.90
N LYS A 342 -60.10 -55.18 -17.64
CA LYS A 342 -61.43 -55.29 -17.02
C LYS A 342 -61.84 -53.98 -16.35
N ILE A 343 -63.15 -53.82 -16.15
CA ILE A 343 -63.71 -52.80 -15.26
C ILE A 343 -64.48 -53.56 -14.18
N ASN A 344 -64.20 -53.29 -12.89
CA ASN A 344 -64.82 -53.97 -11.75
C ASN A 344 -64.81 -55.52 -11.86
N SER A 345 -63.66 -56.08 -12.28
CA SER A 345 -63.46 -57.52 -12.55
C SER A 345 -64.27 -58.11 -13.73
N ALA A 346 -65.01 -57.29 -14.48
CA ALA A 346 -65.84 -57.69 -15.61
C ALA A 346 -65.18 -57.38 -16.96
N ALA A 347 -65.42 -58.25 -17.95
CA ALA A 347 -64.92 -58.12 -19.32
C ALA A 347 -65.95 -57.40 -20.21
N GLU A 348 -66.46 -56.27 -19.74
CA GLU A 348 -67.47 -55.45 -20.41
C GLU A 348 -67.23 -53.96 -20.15
N ASP A 349 -67.72 -53.11 -21.06
CA ASP A 349 -67.58 -51.66 -20.93
C ASP A 349 -68.54 -51.13 -19.86
N GLY A 350 -68.11 -50.10 -19.12
CA GLY A 350 -68.96 -49.43 -18.13
C GLY A 350 -69.98 -48.50 -18.79
N SER A 351 -71.08 -48.22 -18.10
CA SER A 351 -72.04 -47.20 -18.50
C SER A 351 -72.19 -46.16 -17.39
N LEU A 352 -72.08 -44.89 -17.74
CA LEU A 352 -72.21 -43.75 -16.84
C LEU A 352 -73.40 -42.88 -17.29
N PRO A 353 -74.58 -43.03 -16.65
CA PRO A 353 -75.75 -42.21 -16.94
C PRO A 353 -75.54 -40.72 -16.66
N GLN A 354 -76.40 -39.88 -17.24
CA GLN A 354 -76.39 -38.44 -16.97
C GLN A 354 -76.48 -38.16 -15.46
N GLY A 355 -75.67 -37.23 -14.99
CA GLY A 355 -75.63 -36.79 -13.59
C GLY A 355 -74.70 -37.60 -12.69
N ASN A 356 -74.14 -38.71 -13.18
CA ASN A 356 -73.24 -39.55 -12.39
C ASN A 356 -71.77 -39.20 -12.65
N SER A 357 -70.94 -39.49 -11.66
CA SER A 357 -69.49 -39.43 -11.75
C SER A 357 -68.88 -40.71 -11.22
N VAL A 358 -67.70 -41.06 -11.70
CA VAL A 358 -66.91 -42.18 -11.20
C VAL A 358 -65.45 -41.80 -11.16
N GLN A 359 -64.75 -42.21 -10.11
CA GLN A 359 -63.30 -42.32 -10.13
C GLN A 359 -62.93 -43.79 -10.30
N LEU A 360 -62.08 -44.06 -11.27
CA LEU A 360 -61.55 -45.39 -11.52
C LEU A 360 -60.07 -45.40 -11.13
N VAL A 361 -59.63 -46.48 -10.50
CA VAL A 361 -58.20 -46.75 -10.22
C VAL A 361 -57.86 -48.14 -10.75
N TYR A 362 -56.80 -48.22 -11.56
CA TYR A 362 -56.29 -49.51 -12.00
C TYR A 362 -55.57 -50.21 -10.86
N VAL A 363 -56.05 -51.40 -10.50
CA VAL A 363 -55.50 -52.20 -9.40
C VAL A 363 -54.43 -53.15 -9.93
N ASP A 364 -54.85 -54.09 -10.78
CA ASP A 364 -54.02 -55.11 -11.43
C ASP A 364 -54.76 -55.72 -12.65
N GLY A 365 -54.17 -56.72 -13.32
CA GLY A 365 -54.79 -57.39 -14.47
C GLY A 365 -56.00 -58.30 -14.16
N THR A 366 -56.25 -58.63 -12.89
CA THR A 366 -57.36 -59.50 -12.47
C THR A 366 -58.63 -58.68 -12.24
N ILE A 367 -58.50 -57.58 -11.49
CA ILE A 367 -59.59 -56.65 -11.15
C ILE A 367 -59.77 -55.62 -12.27
N GLY A 368 -58.67 -55.17 -12.88
CA GLY A 368 -58.65 -54.08 -13.83
C GLY A 368 -58.89 -52.72 -13.17
N TRP A 369 -59.65 -51.87 -13.84
CA TRP A 369 -60.09 -50.57 -13.34
C TRP A 369 -61.23 -50.75 -12.33
N PHE A 370 -61.00 -50.38 -11.07
CA PHE A 370 -61.96 -50.48 -9.98
C PHE A 370 -62.57 -49.11 -9.68
N GLU A 371 -63.90 -49.06 -9.53
CA GLU A 371 -64.62 -47.85 -9.14
C GLU A 371 -64.51 -47.59 -7.63
N ILE A 372 -64.24 -46.34 -7.25
CA ILE A 372 -64.08 -45.93 -5.85
C ILE A 372 -64.96 -44.74 -5.46
#